data_AF-A0A8H4QZR3-F1
#
_entry.id   AF-A0A8H4QZR3-F1
#
_cell.length_a   1.000
_cell.length_b   1.000
_cell.length_c   1.000
_cell.angle_alpha   90.00
_cell.angle_beta   90.00
_cell.angle_gamma   90.00
#
_symmetry.space_group_name_H-M   'P 1'
#
loop_
_entity.id
_entity.type
_entity.pdbx_description
1 polymer ?
#
loop_
_entity_poly.entity_id
_entity_poly.type
_entity_poly.pdbx_seq_one_letter_code
_entity_poly.pdbx_strand_id
1 'polypeptide(L)'
;MPFLTRRSPRTTTHSTHPMTTRSRGGLFHRKDRDRVAGGYKASLANPNTTRAGRKHAKHELRAMGRGRETHVPFMTKVKRTLGIRSTPKHRRSTMRRTRY
;
A
#
# COMPACT_ATOMS: atom_id res chain seq x y z
N MET A 1 -43.13 14.35 -44.30
CA MET A 1 -43.14 13.47 -43.09
C MET A 1 -41.80 12.72 -43.05
N PRO A 2 -41.17 12.51 -41.88
CA PRO A 2 -39.86 13.10 -41.56
C PRO A 2 -38.65 12.15 -41.54
N PHE A 3 -37.47 12.78 -41.68
CA PHE A 3 -36.13 12.51 -41.13
C PHE A 3 -35.54 11.09 -41.12
N LEU A 4 -34.56 10.88 -42.01
CA LEU A 4 -33.52 9.86 -41.88
C LEU A 4 -32.73 10.08 -40.58
N THR A 5 -32.90 9.20 -39.59
CA THR A 5 -32.00 9.16 -38.43
C THR A 5 -30.93 8.11 -38.69
N ARG A 6 -29.82 8.54 -39.29
CA ARG A 6 -28.59 7.74 -39.40
C ARG A 6 -28.06 7.50 -37.99
N ARG A 7 -28.27 6.29 -37.47
CA ARG A 7 -27.76 5.90 -36.15
C ARG A 7 -26.23 5.81 -36.23
N SER A 8 -25.56 6.85 -35.75
CA SER A 8 -24.10 6.94 -35.69
C SER A 8 -23.56 5.82 -34.80
N PRO A 9 -22.56 5.02 -35.24
CA PRO A 9 -21.97 4.00 -34.39
C PRO A 9 -21.22 4.69 -33.25
N ARG A 10 -21.68 4.43 -32.03
CA ARG A 10 -21.04 4.87 -30.79
C ARG A 10 -19.68 4.17 -30.71
N THR A 11 -18.61 4.89 -31.03
CA THR A 11 -17.24 4.46 -30.78
C THR A 11 -17.03 4.40 -29.27
N THR A 12 -17.13 3.22 -28.68
CA THR A 12 -16.59 2.96 -27.34
C THR A 12 -15.06 2.98 -27.47
N THR A 13 -14.47 4.15 -27.28
CA THR A 13 -13.04 4.30 -27.05
C THR A 13 -12.72 3.63 -25.71
N HIS A 14 -12.40 2.34 -25.74
CA HIS A 14 -11.74 1.68 -24.63
C HIS A 14 -10.35 2.29 -24.50
N SER A 15 -10.23 3.37 -23.71
CA SER A 15 -8.96 3.92 -23.26
C SER A 15 -8.22 2.81 -22.50
N THR A 16 -7.36 2.11 -23.22
CA THR A 16 -6.41 1.18 -22.65
C THR A 16 -5.46 2.05 -21.85
N HIS A 17 -5.69 2.16 -20.54
CA HIS A 17 -4.68 2.70 -19.66
C HIS A 17 -3.44 1.83 -19.84
N PRO A 18 -2.28 2.36 -20.30
CA PRO A 18 -1.06 1.61 -20.22
C PRO A 18 -0.88 1.31 -18.75
N MET A 19 -1.01 0.04 -18.40
CA MET A 19 -0.70 -0.47 -17.08
C MET A 19 0.76 -0.10 -16.87
N THR A 20 0.99 1.01 -16.16
CA THR A 20 2.33 1.43 -15.78
C THR A 20 2.83 0.34 -14.85
N THR A 21 3.50 -0.66 -15.44
CA THR A 21 4.40 -1.54 -14.74
C THR A 21 5.50 -0.62 -14.26
N ARG A 22 5.27 0.02 -13.10
CA ARG A 22 6.28 0.81 -12.41
C ARG A 22 7.51 -0.05 -12.43
N SER A 23 8.50 0.36 -13.22
CA SER A 23 9.73 -0.38 -13.45
C SER A 23 10.17 -0.86 -12.08
N ARG A 24 10.14 -2.17 -11.86
CA ARG A 24 10.61 -2.81 -10.64
C ARG A 24 12.13 -2.63 -10.65
N GLY A 25 12.56 -1.41 -10.39
CA GLY A 25 13.94 -1.01 -10.41
C GLY A 25 14.68 -1.84 -9.38
N GLY A 26 15.68 -2.58 -9.86
CA GLY A 26 16.73 -3.24 -9.11
C GLY A 26 16.27 -4.33 -8.15
N LEU A 27 16.38 -5.57 -8.59
CA LEU A 27 16.26 -6.76 -7.74
C LEU A 27 17.39 -6.87 -6.69
N PHE A 28 18.35 -5.94 -6.70
CA PHE A 28 19.52 -5.89 -5.81
C PHE A 28 19.66 -4.51 -5.15
N HIS A 29 18.61 -4.06 -4.46
CA HIS A 29 18.77 -2.98 -3.49
C HIS A 29 19.25 -3.59 -2.18
N ARG A 30 20.33 -3.04 -1.61
CA ARG A 30 20.72 -3.31 -0.21
C ARG A 30 19.46 -3.32 0.65
N LYS A 31 19.40 -4.24 1.62
CA LYS A 31 18.24 -4.37 2.51
C LYS A 31 18.04 -3.04 3.24
N ASP A 32 17.13 -2.21 2.72
CA ASP A 32 16.77 -0.95 3.33
C ASP A 32 16.21 -1.25 4.73
N ARG A 33 16.92 -0.84 5.78
CA ARG A 33 16.51 -1.09 7.18
C ARG A 33 15.09 -0.59 7.45
N ASP A 34 14.66 0.45 6.72
CA ASP A 34 13.31 1.01 6.79
C ASP A 34 12.24 0.11 6.17
N ARG A 35 12.56 -0.57 5.06
CA ARG A 35 11.65 -1.56 4.45
C ARG A 35 11.51 -2.78 5.35
N VAL A 36 12.60 -3.23 5.95
CA VAL A 36 12.62 -4.35 6.89
C VAL A 36 11.77 -4.03 8.13
N ALA A 37 11.98 -2.85 8.74
CA ALA A 37 11.15 -2.38 9.84
C ALA A 37 9.66 -2.25 9.46
N GLY A 38 9.38 -1.76 8.25
CA GLY A 38 8.03 -1.72 7.68
C GLY A 38 7.37 -3.10 7.61
N GLY A 39 8.13 -4.12 7.21
CA GLY A 39 7.68 -5.52 7.19
C GLY A 39 7.30 -6.03 8.58
N TYR A 40 8.17 -5.84 9.58
CA TYR A 40 7.87 -6.25 10.96
C TYR A 40 6.65 -5.54 11.53
N LYS A 41 6.45 -4.25 11.24
CA LYS A 41 5.25 -3.51 11.64
C LYS A 41 3.98 -4.08 11.01
N ALA A 42 4.06 -4.44 9.73
CA ALA A 42 2.95 -5.09 9.05
C ALA A 42 2.61 -6.43 9.72
N SER A 43 3.63 -7.21 10.13
CA SER A 43 3.43 -8.44 10.89
C SER A 43 2.74 -8.19 12.23
N LEU A 44 3.04 -7.10 12.94
CA LEU A 44 2.35 -6.76 14.20
C LEU A 44 0.88 -6.37 14.02
N ALA A 45 0.54 -5.79 12.86
CA ALA A 45 -0.83 -5.33 12.56
C ALA A 45 -1.68 -6.40 11.84
N ASN A 46 -1.07 -7.45 11.30
CA ASN A 46 -1.80 -8.50 10.57
C ASN A 46 -2.43 -9.49 11.56
N PRO A 47 -3.78 -9.61 11.62
CA PRO A 47 -4.46 -10.54 12.52
C PRO A 47 -4.09 -12.00 12.25
N ASN A 48 -3.72 -12.34 11.02
CA ASN A 48 -3.38 -13.71 10.61
C ASN A 48 -1.95 -14.12 10.99
N THR A 49 -1.21 -13.26 11.69
CA THR A 49 0.14 -13.59 12.15
C THR A 49 0.12 -14.35 13.46
N THR A 50 0.94 -15.41 13.51
CA THR A 50 1.11 -16.23 14.71
C THR A 50 1.64 -15.39 15.88
N ARG A 51 1.36 -15.84 17.10
CA ARG A 51 1.88 -15.18 18.32
C ARG A 51 3.41 -15.15 18.32
N ALA A 52 4.05 -16.24 17.92
CA ALA A 52 5.51 -16.34 17.80
C ALA A 52 6.06 -15.35 16.76
N GLY A 53 5.43 -15.26 15.57
CA GLY A 53 5.83 -14.30 14.54
C GLY A 53 5.73 -12.84 15.00
N ARG A 54 4.68 -12.50 15.75
CA ARG A 54 4.56 -11.16 16.37
C ARG A 54 5.60 -10.91 17.46
N LYS A 55 5.94 -11.91 18.28
CA LYS A 55 7.00 -11.80 19.30
C LYS A 55 8.35 -11.53 18.64
N HIS A 56 8.67 -12.28 17.58
CA HIS A 56 9.88 -12.08 16.78
C HIS A 56 9.91 -10.67 16.17
N ALA A 57 8.83 -10.24 15.50
CA ALA A 57 8.77 -8.90 14.90
C ALA A 57 8.98 -7.77 15.93
N LYS A 58 8.46 -7.92 17.16
CA LYS A 58 8.74 -6.96 18.26
C LYS A 58 10.21 -6.96 18.65
N HIS A 59 10.82 -8.14 18.77
CA HIS A 59 12.23 -8.27 19.12
C HIS A 59 13.11 -7.56 18.09
N GLU A 60 12.89 -7.83 16.80
CA GLU A 60 13.66 -7.23 15.71
C GLU A 60 13.50 -5.71 15.65
N LEU A 61 12.28 -5.20 15.81
CA LEU A 61 12.06 -3.75 15.86
C LEU A 61 12.76 -3.09 17.06
N ARG A 62 12.86 -3.76 18.21
CA ARG A 62 13.63 -3.25 19.37
C ARG A 62 15.13 -3.28 19.08
N ALA A 63 15.64 -4.38 18.52
CA ALA A 63 17.04 -4.52 18.13
C ALA A 63 17.46 -3.47 17.09
N MET A 64 16.54 -3.06 16.20
CA MET A 64 16.76 -1.99 15.23
C MET A 64 16.67 -0.57 15.81
N GLY A 65 16.49 -0.40 17.12
CA GLY A 65 16.29 0.92 17.76
C GLY A 65 14.90 1.53 17.52
N ARG A 66 13.97 0.77 16.92
CA ARG A 66 12.61 1.19 16.57
C ARG A 66 11.58 0.72 17.59
N GLY A 67 11.95 0.71 18.87
CA GLY A 67 11.08 0.29 19.97
C GLY A 67 9.71 0.99 19.96
N ARG A 68 9.66 2.27 19.58
CA ARG A 68 8.43 3.07 19.45
C ARG A 68 7.46 2.51 18.39
N GLU A 69 7.96 1.84 17.37
CA GLU A 69 7.17 1.30 16.26
C GLU A 69 6.61 -0.11 16.56
N THR A 70 6.93 -0.69 17.72
CA THR A 70 6.41 -2.00 18.15
C THR A 70 4.97 -1.95 18.64
N HIS A 71 4.44 -0.77 18.94
CA HIS A 71 3.10 -0.60 19.47
C HIS A 71 2.13 -0.16 18.37
N VAL A 72 1.24 -1.07 17.97
CA VAL A 72 0.08 -0.72 17.16
C VAL A 72 -0.99 -0.16 18.11
N PRO A 73 -1.46 1.09 17.93
CA PRO A 73 -2.41 1.70 18.85
C PRO A 73 -3.68 0.86 18.98
N PHE A 74 -4.25 0.82 20.19
CA PHE A 74 -5.39 -0.03 20.51
C PHE A 74 -6.55 0.14 19.52
N MET A 75 -6.85 1.39 19.17
CA MET A 75 -7.87 1.74 18.17
C MET A 75 -7.60 1.13 16.78
N THR A 76 -6.34 1.03 16.33
CA THR A 76 -6.02 0.39 15.05
C THR A 76 -6.28 -1.12 15.08
N LYS A 77 -6.11 -1.75 16.25
CA LYS A 77 -6.46 -3.16 16.44
C LYS A 77 -7.98 -3.34 16.43
N VAL A 78 -8.72 -2.55 17.22
CA VAL A 78 -10.18 -2.61 17.33
C VAL A 78 -10.87 -2.35 15.99
N LYS A 79 -10.49 -1.28 15.28
CA LYS A 79 -11.08 -0.98 13.97
C LYS A 79 -10.83 -2.12 12.97
N ARG A 80 -9.64 -2.73 13.01
CA ARG A 80 -9.31 -3.87 12.14
C ARG A 80 -10.07 -5.16 12.49
N THR A 81 -10.24 -5.47 13.79
CA THR A 81 -11.02 -6.64 14.22
C THR A 81 -12.50 -6.52 13.86
N LEU A 82 -13.02 -5.30 13.83
CA LEU A 82 -14.40 -5.00 13.43
C LEU A 82 -14.55 -4.85 11.89
N GLY A 83 -13.51 -5.13 11.10
CA GLY A 83 -13.55 -4.97 9.64
C GLY A 83 -13.56 -3.50 9.16
N ILE A 84 -13.56 -2.54 10.08
CA ILE A 84 -13.52 -1.11 9.82
C ILE A 84 -12.08 -0.72 9.43
N ARG A 85 -11.78 -0.79 8.13
CA ARG A 85 -10.47 -0.40 7.59
C ARG A 85 -10.23 1.09 7.77
N SER A 86 -9.59 1.46 8.87
CA SER A 86 -9.08 2.81 9.12
C SER A 86 -7.74 3.02 8.43
N THR A 87 -7.75 3.23 7.13
CA THR A 87 -6.60 3.82 6.44
C THR A 87 -7.10 4.82 5.40
N PRO A 88 -7.00 6.15 5.64
CA PRO A 88 -6.81 7.04 4.50
C PRO A 88 -5.50 6.61 3.86
N LYS A 89 -5.58 6.04 2.65
CA LYS A 89 -4.42 5.72 1.82
C LYS A 89 -3.64 7.03 1.68
N HIS A 90 -2.53 7.19 2.39
CA HIS A 90 -1.62 8.32 2.19
C HIS A 90 -1.33 8.35 0.69
N ARG A 91 -1.95 9.31 -0.03
CA ARG A 91 -1.58 9.58 -1.40
C ARG A 91 -0.14 10.04 -1.29
N ARG A 92 0.81 9.17 -1.67
CA ARG A 92 2.18 9.59 -1.92
C ARG A 92 2.03 10.75 -2.90
N SER A 93 2.22 11.97 -2.42
CA SER A 93 2.39 13.12 -3.30
C SER A 93 3.67 12.82 -4.07
N THR A 94 3.54 12.21 -5.23
CA THR A 94 4.60 12.20 -6.22
C THR A 94 4.70 13.63 -6.70
N MET A 95 5.44 14.45 -5.94
CA MET A 95 5.88 15.76 -6.38
C MET A 95 6.64 15.50 -7.68
N ARG A 96 6.01 15.81 -8.82
CA ARG A 96 6.66 15.73 -10.12
C ARG A 96 7.80 16.73 -10.05
N ARG A 97 9.02 16.22 -9.84
CA ARG A 97 10.25 17.00 -9.95
C ARG A 97 10.33 17.46 -11.40
N THR A 98 9.76 18.62 -11.68
CA THR A 98 9.95 19.32 -12.95
C THR A 98 11.46 19.53 -13.07
N ARG A 99 12.08 18.85 -14.04
CA ARG A 99 13.43 19.22 -14.48
C ARG A 99 13.26 20.53 -15.25
N TYR A 100 14.00 21.55 -14.85
CA TYR A 100 14.35 22.66 -15.71
C TYR A 100 15.29 22.17 -16.80
#